data_AF-A0A959WVX5-F1
#
_entry.id   AF-A0A959WVX5-F1
#
_cell.length_a   1.000
_cell.length_b   1.000
_cell.length_c   1.000
_cell.angle_alpha   90.00
_cell.angle_beta   90.00
_cell.angle_gamma   90.00
#
_symmetry.space_group_name_H-M   'P 1'
#
loop_
_entity.id
_entity.type
_entity.pdbx_description
1 polymer ?
#
loop_
_entity_poly.entity_id
_entity_poly.type
_entity_poly.pdbx_seq_one_letter_code
_entity_poly.pdbx_strand_id
1 'polypeptide(L)'
;MSMKITRPRRRAAALTLAAVGASFALAACGDTGGDAAAGKKKFATCAGCHTLADAGSTGSSTPSGGPNLDDAFRQARQAGFEESQMAGVVHRWIFEAQPPMPRDLVTGQDAKDIAAYVASVAGKDEQSAVQPSGKETPQVTPVRFLN
;
A
#
# COMPACT_ATOMS: atom_id res chain seq x y z
N MET A 1 -71.32 -5.78 51.83
CA MET A 1 -70.20 -6.67 52.20
C MET A 1 -69.07 -6.51 51.20
N SER A 2 -67.86 -6.25 51.69
CA SER A 2 -66.61 -6.25 50.93
C SER A 2 -66.12 -7.68 50.64
N MET A 3 -65.44 -7.90 49.50
CA MET A 3 -64.23 -8.73 49.47
C MET A 3 -63.35 -8.32 48.27
N LYS A 4 -62.11 -7.93 48.57
CA LYS A 4 -61.02 -7.67 47.61
C LYS A 4 -60.29 -8.99 47.34
N ILE A 5 -59.94 -9.31 46.09
CA ILE A 5 -58.86 -10.27 45.78
C ILE A 5 -58.03 -9.78 44.58
N THR A 6 -56.74 -10.07 44.67
CA THR A 6 -55.55 -9.32 44.27
C THR A 6 -54.97 -9.79 42.93
N ARG A 7 -54.30 -8.90 42.18
CA ARG A 7 -53.53 -9.22 40.96
C ARG A 7 -52.23 -9.99 41.28
N PRO A 8 -51.71 -10.80 40.35
CA PRO A 8 -50.32 -10.58 39.97
C PRO A 8 -50.00 -10.70 38.48
N ARG A 9 -48.95 -9.96 38.12
CA ARG A 9 -48.31 -9.79 36.83
C ARG A 9 -47.68 -11.10 36.33
N ARG A 10 -47.80 -11.39 35.03
CA ARG A 10 -46.85 -12.25 34.30
C ARG A 10 -46.31 -11.51 33.09
N ARG A 11 -45.00 -11.28 33.12
CA ARG A 11 -44.19 -10.77 32.01
C ARG A 11 -43.97 -11.93 31.02
N ALA A 12 -44.24 -11.69 29.75
CA ALA A 12 -43.76 -12.47 28.61
C ALA A 12 -43.81 -11.52 27.40
N ALA A 13 -42.69 -10.98 26.93
CA ALA A 13 -41.70 -11.57 26.02
C ALA A 13 -42.12 -11.45 24.54
N ALA A 14 -41.13 -11.05 23.74
CA ALA A 14 -41.07 -10.97 22.28
C ALA A 14 -41.76 -9.76 21.60
N LEU A 15 -40.98 -8.93 20.90
CA LEU A 15 -40.67 -9.20 19.50
C LEU A 15 -39.50 -8.31 19.01
N THR A 16 -38.59 -8.99 18.35
CA THR A 16 -37.39 -8.56 17.63
C THR A 16 -37.72 -7.67 16.43
N LEU A 17 -36.93 -6.62 16.18
CA LEU A 17 -36.61 -6.20 14.82
C LEU A 17 -35.14 -5.76 14.76
N ALA A 18 -34.30 -6.68 14.29
CA ALA A 18 -32.91 -6.43 13.95
C ALA A 18 -32.86 -5.46 12.76
N ALA A 19 -32.36 -4.25 12.98
CA ALA A 19 -31.97 -3.36 11.90
C ALA A 19 -30.65 -3.86 11.31
N VAL A 20 -30.74 -4.73 10.30
CA VAL A 20 -29.62 -5.02 9.40
C VAL A 20 -29.40 -3.75 8.56
N GLY A 21 -28.52 -2.87 9.05
CA GLY A 21 -28.00 -1.74 8.29
C GLY A 21 -27.14 -2.28 7.16
N ALA A 22 -27.71 -2.28 5.96
CA ALA A 22 -27.00 -2.58 4.72
C ALA A 22 -25.97 -1.48 4.43
N SER A 23 -24.72 -1.68 4.85
CA SER A 23 -23.58 -0.94 4.33
C SER A 23 -23.20 -1.53 2.98
N PHE A 24 -23.91 -1.13 1.93
CA PHE A 24 -23.40 -1.22 0.56
C PHE A 24 -22.21 -0.28 0.45
N ALA A 25 -21.01 -0.80 0.73
CA ALA A 25 -19.78 -0.15 0.29
C ALA A 25 -19.77 -0.22 -1.25
N LEU A 26 -19.91 0.94 -1.88
CA LEU A 26 -19.81 1.11 -3.32
C LEU A 26 -18.54 0.44 -3.84
N ALA A 27 -18.68 -0.27 -4.96
CA ALA A 27 -17.58 -0.76 -5.77
C ALA A 27 -16.62 0.40 -6.09
N ALA A 28 -15.41 0.36 -5.53
CA ALA A 28 -14.31 1.18 -5.97
C ALA A 28 -13.71 0.52 -7.22
N CYS A 29 -13.95 1.12 -8.38
CA CYS A 29 -13.28 0.73 -9.61
C CYS A 29 -11.82 1.19 -9.50
N GLY A 30 -10.94 0.23 -9.31
CA GLY A 30 -9.51 0.41 -9.07
C GLY A 30 -8.95 -0.92 -8.59
N ASP A 31 -9.03 -1.96 -9.43
CA ASP A 31 -8.48 -3.28 -9.14
C ASP A 31 -6.95 -3.23 -9.16
N THR A 32 -6.36 -2.65 -8.12
CA THR A 32 -5.00 -2.93 -7.67
C THR A 32 -5.00 -4.01 -6.59
N GLY A 33 -6.19 -4.52 -6.24
CA GLY A 33 -6.40 -5.54 -5.22
C GLY A 33 -5.87 -5.18 -3.84
N GLY A 34 -5.50 -3.92 -3.56
CA GLY A 34 -4.86 -3.48 -2.33
C GLY A 34 -5.52 -2.24 -1.71
N ASP A 35 -5.55 -2.18 -0.38
CA ASP A 35 -6.04 -1.05 0.41
C ASP A 35 -4.87 -0.14 0.82
N ALA A 36 -4.79 1.06 0.24
CA ALA A 36 -3.72 2.03 0.53
C ALA A 36 -3.72 2.52 1.99
N ALA A 37 -4.87 2.62 2.65
CA ALA A 37 -4.95 3.04 4.04
C ALA A 37 -4.43 1.93 4.98
N ALA A 38 -4.73 0.67 4.66
CA ALA A 38 -4.11 -0.48 5.33
C ALA A 38 -2.60 -0.54 5.04
N GLY A 39 -2.20 -0.29 3.79
CA GLY A 39 -0.82 -0.26 3.34
C GLY A 39 0.03 0.75 4.07
N LYS A 40 -0.47 1.97 4.27
CA LYS A 40 0.21 3.03 5.05
C LYS A 40 0.57 2.57 6.45
N LYS A 41 -0.33 1.85 7.12
CA LYS A 41 -0.09 1.31 8.48
C LYS A 41 0.99 0.23 8.47
N LYS A 42 1.01 -0.60 7.43
CA LYS A 42 1.95 -1.74 7.28
C LYS A 42 3.33 -1.32 6.75
N PHE A 43 3.42 -0.15 6.11
CA PHE A 43 4.68 0.37 5.57
C PHE A 43 5.77 0.59 6.65
N ALA A 44 5.41 0.61 7.94
CA ALA A 44 6.37 0.64 9.04
C ALA A 44 7.44 -0.47 8.93
N THR A 45 7.11 -1.64 8.39
CA THR A 45 8.05 -2.75 8.12
C THR A 45 9.11 -2.39 7.07
N CYS A 46 8.81 -1.45 6.17
CA CYS A 46 9.67 -1.00 5.08
C CYS A 46 10.44 0.29 5.42
N ALA A 47 9.89 1.12 6.32
CA ALA A 47 10.34 2.48 6.62
C ALA A 47 11.78 2.58 7.17
N GLY A 48 12.29 1.52 7.81
CA GLY A 48 13.67 1.48 8.29
C GLY A 48 14.71 1.42 7.18
N CYS A 49 14.34 0.92 6.01
CA CYS A 49 15.26 0.76 4.87
C CYS A 49 14.97 1.75 3.74
N HIS A 50 13.70 2.09 3.50
CA HIS A 50 13.29 2.92 2.38
C HIS A 50 12.97 4.36 2.79
N THR A 51 13.31 5.30 1.92
CA THR A 51 12.81 6.68 2.00
C THR A 51 11.43 6.74 1.33
N LEU A 52 10.49 7.39 2.01
CA LEU A 52 9.16 7.74 1.49
C LEU A 52 8.62 8.92 2.31
N ALA A 53 8.45 10.07 1.67
CA ALA A 53 8.13 11.34 2.30
C ALA A 53 6.77 11.32 3.02
N ASP A 54 5.73 10.75 2.39
CA ASP A 54 4.39 10.65 3.01
C ASP A 54 4.38 9.79 4.30
N ALA A 55 5.30 8.82 4.40
CA ALA A 55 5.48 8.02 5.60
C ALA A 55 6.42 8.69 6.64
N GLY A 56 7.02 9.84 6.32
CA GLY A 56 8.06 10.47 7.13
C GLY A 56 9.32 9.60 7.27
N SER A 57 9.50 8.64 6.38
CA SER A 57 10.61 7.68 6.42
C SER A 57 11.77 8.19 5.59
N THR A 58 12.98 8.14 6.15
CA THR A 58 14.20 8.58 5.47
C THR A 58 15.05 7.42 4.94
N GLY A 59 14.75 6.17 5.30
CA GLY A 59 15.52 4.99 4.92
C GLY A 59 17.02 5.09 5.21
N SER A 60 17.81 4.14 4.70
CA SER A 60 19.28 4.26 4.63
C SER A 60 19.72 4.10 3.19
N SER A 61 20.37 5.10 2.59
CA SER A 61 20.76 5.06 1.17
C SER A 61 22.07 4.30 0.90
N THR A 62 22.68 3.63 1.91
CA THR A 62 23.97 2.92 1.77
C THR A 62 24.15 1.77 2.78
N PRO A 63 25.08 0.84 2.50
CA PRO A 63 24.99 -0.18 1.44
C PRO A 63 23.91 -1.25 1.71
N SER A 64 23.21 -1.19 2.86
CA SER A 64 22.26 -2.20 3.32
C SER A 64 20.80 -1.73 3.30
N GLY A 65 20.52 -0.49 2.90
CA GLY A 65 19.15 0.03 2.84
C GLY A 65 18.60 0.13 1.41
N GLY A 66 17.30 0.42 1.33
CA GLY A 66 16.54 0.40 0.09
C GLY A 66 16.58 1.74 -0.65
N PRO A 67 16.19 1.76 -1.94
CA PRO A 67 16.08 3.01 -2.69
C PRO A 67 15.09 3.98 -2.06
N ASN A 68 15.29 5.27 -2.34
CA ASN A 68 14.27 6.28 -2.15
C ASN A 68 13.10 6.02 -3.11
N LEU A 69 11.94 5.71 -2.57
CA LEU A 69 10.76 5.34 -3.35
C LEU A 69 10.15 6.55 -4.06
N ASP A 70 10.30 7.75 -3.51
CA ASP A 70 9.83 8.96 -4.19
C ASP A 70 10.61 9.24 -5.47
N ASP A 71 11.94 9.13 -5.40
CA ASP A 71 12.81 9.30 -6.57
C ASP A 71 12.56 8.19 -7.61
N ALA A 72 12.35 6.95 -7.15
CA ALA A 72 12.13 5.79 -8.02
C ALA A 72 10.86 5.92 -8.88
N PHE A 73 9.81 6.57 -8.37
CA PHE A 73 8.54 6.74 -9.10
C PHE A 73 8.37 8.11 -9.76
N ARG A 74 9.23 9.10 -9.49
CA ARG A 74 9.10 10.44 -10.07
C ARG A 74 9.05 10.43 -11.61
N GLN A 75 9.92 9.68 -12.26
CA GLN A 75 9.91 9.59 -13.73
C GLN A 75 8.61 8.96 -14.25
N ALA A 76 8.16 7.87 -13.62
CA ALA A 76 6.94 7.19 -14.01
C ALA A 76 5.71 8.10 -13.86
N ARG A 77 5.69 8.96 -12.82
CA ARG A 77 4.67 10.01 -12.65
C ARG A 77 4.69 11.02 -13.79
N GLN A 78 5.87 11.54 -14.14
CA GLN A 78 6.02 12.50 -15.25
C GLN A 78 5.63 11.91 -16.61
N ALA A 79 5.89 10.60 -16.79
CA ALA A 79 5.51 9.87 -17.99
C ALA A 79 4.03 9.44 -18.01
N GLY A 80 3.24 9.78 -17.00
CA GLY A 80 1.80 9.52 -16.96
C GLY A 80 1.42 8.05 -16.74
N PHE A 81 2.27 7.27 -16.07
CA PHE A 81 1.90 5.90 -15.71
C PHE A 81 0.78 5.89 -14.67
N GLU A 82 -0.13 4.93 -14.81
CA GLU A 82 -1.24 4.74 -13.88
C GLU A 82 -0.75 4.22 -12.52
N GLU A 83 -1.44 4.59 -11.43
CA GLU A 83 -1.10 4.10 -10.09
C GLU A 83 -1.16 2.58 -10.00
N SER A 84 -2.04 1.93 -10.77
CA SER A 84 -2.14 0.47 -10.84
C SER A 84 -0.89 -0.18 -11.44
N GLN A 85 -0.27 0.46 -12.42
CA GLN A 85 0.99 -0.02 -13.00
C GLN A 85 2.13 0.12 -11.98
N MET A 86 2.19 1.25 -11.28
CA MET A 86 3.17 1.47 -10.21
C MET A 86 3.00 0.47 -9.07
N ALA A 87 1.76 0.22 -8.63
CA ALA A 87 1.45 -0.78 -7.60
C ALA A 87 1.86 -2.19 -8.06
N GLY A 88 1.63 -2.54 -9.32
CA GLY A 88 2.11 -3.80 -9.89
C GLY A 88 3.64 -3.95 -9.82
N VAL A 89 4.38 -2.88 -10.09
CA VAL A 89 5.85 -2.85 -9.98
C VAL A 89 6.29 -3.02 -8.53
N VAL A 90 5.72 -2.27 -7.57
CA VAL A 90 6.06 -2.39 -6.14
C VAL A 90 5.76 -3.80 -5.63
N HIS A 91 4.59 -4.34 -5.95
CA HIS A 91 4.21 -5.70 -5.54
C HIS A 91 5.19 -6.75 -6.09
N ARG A 92 5.62 -6.59 -7.36
CA ARG A 92 6.66 -7.45 -7.95
C ARG A 92 7.99 -7.32 -7.21
N TRP A 93 8.44 -6.10 -6.88
CA TRP A 93 9.68 -5.90 -6.14
C TRP A 93 9.66 -6.53 -4.75
N ILE A 94 8.54 -6.45 -4.04
CA ILE A 94 8.35 -7.14 -2.75
C ILE A 94 8.47 -8.67 -2.92
N PHE A 95 7.83 -9.23 -3.95
CA PHE A 95 7.85 -10.67 -4.21
C PHE A 95 9.22 -11.19 -4.64
N GLU A 96 9.93 -10.45 -5.51
CA GLU A 96 11.22 -10.84 -6.05
C GLU A 96 12.40 -10.47 -5.14
N ALA A 97 12.14 -9.90 -3.96
CA ALA A 97 13.12 -9.32 -3.04
C ALA A 97 14.48 -10.04 -3.07
N GLN A 98 15.53 -9.23 -3.24
CA GLN A 98 16.92 -9.67 -3.30
C GLN A 98 17.72 -9.03 -2.15
N PRO A 99 18.77 -9.71 -1.65
CA PRO A 99 19.66 -9.10 -0.66
C PRO A 99 20.13 -7.71 -1.08
N PRO A 100 20.14 -6.71 -0.18
CA PRO A 100 19.98 -6.83 1.28
C PRO A 100 18.52 -6.87 1.78
N MET A 101 17.51 -6.71 0.92
CA MET A 101 16.11 -6.81 1.31
C MET A 101 15.75 -8.26 1.68
N PRO A 102 15.29 -8.55 2.91
CA PRO A 102 14.85 -9.90 3.27
C PRO A 102 13.63 -10.30 2.43
N ARG A 103 13.60 -11.58 2.03
CA ARG A 103 12.43 -12.17 1.39
C ARG A 103 11.29 -12.32 2.40
N ASP A 104 10.06 -12.31 1.88
CA ASP A 104 8.85 -12.63 2.63
C ASP A 104 8.59 -11.76 3.88
N LEU A 105 9.13 -10.53 3.93
CA LEU A 105 8.81 -9.55 4.98
C LEU A 105 7.30 -9.30 5.10
N VAL A 106 6.62 -9.29 3.96
CA VAL A 106 5.17 -9.23 3.80
C VAL A 106 4.79 -10.07 2.59
N THR A 107 3.61 -10.69 2.64
CA THR A 107 3.11 -11.54 1.55
C THR A 107 1.61 -11.34 1.37
N GLY A 108 1.05 -11.93 0.31
CA GLY A 108 -0.40 -11.93 0.09
C GLY A 108 -1.00 -10.53 0.06
N GLN A 109 -2.05 -10.32 0.86
CA GLN A 109 -2.78 -9.06 0.88
C GLN A 109 -1.95 -7.90 1.43
N ASP A 110 -1.07 -8.15 2.40
CA ASP A 110 -0.24 -7.10 2.99
C ASP A 110 0.74 -6.50 1.97
N ALA A 111 1.30 -7.35 1.09
CA ALA A 111 2.15 -6.90 -0.02
C ALA A 111 1.37 -6.03 -1.02
N LYS A 112 0.11 -6.39 -1.33
CA LYS A 112 -0.76 -5.60 -2.22
C LYS A 112 -1.15 -4.26 -1.61
N ASP A 113 -1.50 -4.26 -0.33
CA ASP A 113 -1.87 -3.05 0.40
C ASP A 113 -0.69 -2.07 0.45
N ILE A 114 0.51 -2.54 0.79
CA ILE A 114 1.73 -1.72 0.78
C ILE A 114 2.02 -1.20 -0.63
N ALA A 115 1.89 -2.05 -1.65
CA ALA A 115 2.10 -1.65 -3.03
C ALA A 115 1.12 -0.56 -3.49
N ALA A 116 -0.16 -0.69 -3.15
CA ALA A 116 -1.18 0.33 -3.40
C ALA A 116 -0.85 1.63 -2.67
N TYR A 117 -0.41 1.55 -1.41
CA TYR A 117 0.01 2.71 -0.65
C TYR A 117 1.20 3.44 -1.29
N VAL A 118 2.31 2.74 -1.54
CA VAL A 118 3.51 3.33 -2.15
C VAL A 118 3.16 3.96 -3.50
N ALA A 119 2.42 3.23 -4.34
CA ALA A 119 1.97 3.76 -5.62
C ALA A 119 1.15 5.04 -5.45
N SER A 120 0.26 5.12 -4.46
CA SER A 120 -0.60 6.29 -4.23
C SER A 120 0.13 7.54 -3.74
N VAL A 121 1.38 7.46 -3.27
CA VAL A 121 2.08 8.62 -2.67
C VAL A 121 3.45 8.91 -3.27
N ALA A 122 4.14 7.90 -3.78
CA ALA A 122 5.52 8.04 -4.23
C ALA A 122 5.65 8.97 -5.45
N GLY A 123 6.65 9.84 -5.40
CA GLY A 123 7.08 10.68 -6.51
C GLY A 123 6.09 11.80 -6.87
N LYS A 124 5.18 12.14 -5.95
CA LYS A 124 4.24 13.27 -6.08
C LYS A 124 4.90 14.62 -5.79
N ASP A 125 6.02 14.63 -5.08
CA ASP A 125 6.77 15.83 -4.79
C ASP A 125 7.64 16.25 -5.98
N GLU A 126 7.60 17.54 -6.33
CA GLU A 126 8.43 18.11 -7.39
C GLU A 126 9.92 18.16 -7.03
N GLN A 127 10.26 18.05 -5.75
CA GLN A 127 11.64 17.99 -5.27
C GLN A 127 12.27 16.60 -5.39
N SER A 128 11.49 15.52 -5.60
CA SER A 128 12.04 14.17 -5.79
C SER A 128 12.90 14.10 -7.06
N ALA A 129 14.04 13.42 -7.02
CA ALA A 129 14.91 13.29 -8.18
C ALA A 129 14.29 12.37 -9.25
N VAL A 130 14.52 12.69 -10.53
CA VAL A 130 14.24 11.78 -11.66
C VAL A 130 15.46 10.90 -11.88
N GLN A 131 15.30 9.58 -11.87
CA GLN A 131 16.42 8.63 -11.99
C GLN A 131 16.42 7.86 -13.33
N PRO A 132 17.57 7.72 -14.02
CA PRO A 132 18.89 8.23 -13.63
C PRO A 132 18.93 9.75 -13.76
N SER A 133 19.50 10.42 -12.74
CA SER A 133 19.75 11.86 -12.79
C SER A 133 20.58 12.16 -14.03
N GLY A 134 19.99 12.82 -15.02
CA GLY A 134 20.52 12.92 -16.38
C GLY A 134 21.97 13.40 -16.43
N LYS A 135 22.91 12.44 -16.46
CA LYS A 135 24.33 12.54 -16.85
C LYS A 135 24.95 11.19 -17.23
N GLU A 136 24.28 10.07 -17.00
CA GLU A 136 24.77 8.76 -17.44
C GLU A 136 24.15 8.41 -18.80
N THR A 137 24.82 8.76 -19.90
CA THR A 137 24.59 8.03 -21.16
C THR A 137 25.05 6.60 -20.88
N PRO A 138 24.19 5.57 -20.97
CA PRO A 138 24.65 4.19 -20.82
C PRO A 138 25.78 3.98 -21.82
N GLN A 139 26.99 3.75 -21.33
CA GLN A 139 28.14 3.40 -22.17
C GLN A 139 27.84 2.02 -22.76
N VAL A 140 27.16 1.98 -23.90
CA VAL A 140 27.03 0.75 -24.68
C VAL A 140 28.42 0.44 -25.19
N THR A 141 29.16 -0.39 -24.45
CA THR A 141 30.43 -0.91 -24.94
C THR A 141 30.09 -1.78 -26.15
N PRO A 142 30.53 -1.43 -27.38
CA PRO A 142 30.20 -2.22 -28.53
C PRO A 142 30.78 -3.62 -28.35
N VAL A 143 29.90 -4.63 -28.31
CA VAL A 143 30.33 -6.03 -28.36
C VAL A 143 31.01 -6.25 -29.71
N ARG A 144 32.32 -6.48 -29.66
CA ARG A 144 33.12 -6.83 -30.84
C ARG A 144 32.77 -8.26 -31.23
N PHE A 145 31.91 -8.41 -32.23
CA PHE A 145 31.70 -9.71 -32.86
C PHE A 145 33.01 -10.11 -33.53
N LEU A 146 33.67 -11.14 -32.98
CA LEU A 146 34.83 -11.77 -33.59
C LEU A 146 34.32 -12.49 -34.84
N ASN A 147 34.82 -12.06 -36.00
CA ASN A 147 34.60 -12.72 -37.27
C ASN A 147 35.76 -13.66 -37.59
#